data_AF-A0A0F5YF11-F1
#
_entry.id   AF-A0A0F5YF11-F1
#
_cell.length_a   1.000
_cell.length_b   1.000
_cell.length_c   1.000
_cell.angle_alpha   90.00
_cell.angle_beta   90.00
_cell.angle_gamma   90.00
#
_symmetry.space_group_name_H-M   'P 1'
#
loop_
_entity.id
_entity.type
_entity.pdbx_description
1 polymer ?
#
loop_
_entity_poly.entity_id
_entity_poly.type
_entity_poly.pdbx_seq_one_letter_code
_entity_poly.pdbx_strand_id
1 'polypeptide(L)'
;MLRVKQLFIIPKTVWFYFFALLLGYTLLGWLLTAFGANRFVWLGTLAVTFHLALSGTEAILLANAWVLMVVFTAVLRKTWPLFLGGYLPYKNAPLWAIIMMVFWFFAILLIVFLAWTRQKLQTMGWNERQACLSLVAVTGTALSLGWMVFQLSFP
;
A
#
# COMPACT_ATOMS: atom_id res chain seq x y z
N MET A 1 26.47 -15.69 22.16
CA MET A 1 25.09 -15.83 22.71
C MET A 1 24.49 -14.44 22.89
N LEU A 2 23.92 -13.85 21.84
CA LEU A 2 23.30 -12.52 21.88
C LEU A 2 21.77 -12.68 21.99
N ARG A 3 21.26 -12.28 23.16
CA ARG A 3 19.88 -11.98 23.58
C ARG A 3 18.74 -12.22 22.58
N VAL A 4 18.13 -13.41 22.66
CA VAL A 4 16.74 -13.64 22.23
C VAL A 4 15.74 -12.79 23.06
N LYS A 5 16.13 -12.37 24.27
CA LYS A 5 15.27 -11.60 25.20
C LYS A 5 14.93 -10.16 24.76
N GLN A 6 15.59 -9.59 23.75
CA GLN A 6 15.24 -8.24 23.24
C GLN A 6 14.18 -8.24 22.14
N LEU A 7 13.82 -9.40 21.59
CA LEU A 7 12.75 -9.50 20.57
C LEU A 7 11.34 -9.18 21.12
N PHE A 8 11.14 -9.19 22.44
CA PHE A 8 9.82 -9.05 23.06
C PHE A 8 9.51 -7.68 23.66
N ILE A 9 10.43 -6.71 23.61
CA ILE A 9 10.15 -5.32 24.02
C ILE A 9 10.09 -4.44 22.77
N ILE A 10 9.21 -4.81 21.83
CA ILE A 10 8.83 -3.91 20.74
C ILE A 10 7.91 -2.84 21.37
N PRO A 11 8.26 -1.54 21.29
CA PRO A 11 7.44 -0.49 21.85
C PRO A 11 6.02 -0.53 21.27
N LYS A 12 5.00 -0.25 22.09
CA LYS A 12 3.59 -0.23 21.64
C LYS A 12 3.37 0.67 20.40
N THR A 13 4.17 1.72 20.26
CA THR A 13 4.20 2.61 19.10
C THR A 13 4.52 1.87 17.80
N VAL A 14 5.49 0.94 17.79
CA VAL A 14 5.86 0.17 16.58
C VAL A 14 4.73 -0.75 16.15
N TRP A 15 4.05 -1.39 17.11
CA TRP A 15 2.87 -2.21 16.84
C TRP A 15 1.75 -1.42 16.18
N PHE A 16 1.51 -0.18 16.63
CA PHE A 16 0.54 0.70 16.01
C PHE A 16 0.90 0.98 14.53
N TYR A 17 2.16 1.30 14.21
CA TYR A 17 2.59 1.51 12.83
C TYR A 17 2.41 0.27 11.96
N PHE A 18 2.84 -0.91 12.45
CA PHE A 18 2.68 -2.15 11.71
C PHE A 18 1.22 -2.53 11.49
N PHE A 19 0.37 -2.35 12.49
CA PHE A 19 -1.05 -2.63 12.35
C PHE A 19 -1.73 -1.68 11.36
N ALA A 20 -1.40 -0.38 11.41
CA ALA A 20 -1.92 0.59 10.46
C ALA A 20 -1.45 0.32 9.02
N LEU A 21 -0.17 -0.05 8.83
CA LEU A 21 0.34 -0.49 7.53
C LEU A 21 -0.35 -1.77 7.06
N LEU A 22 -0.56 -2.74 7.96
CA LEU A 22 -1.24 -3.98 7.65
C LEU A 22 -2.66 -3.72 7.11
N LEU A 23 -3.46 -2.93 7.83
CA LEU A 23 -4.82 -2.59 7.38
C LEU A 23 -4.81 -1.79 6.08
N GLY A 24 -3.95 -0.77 5.98
CA GLY A 24 -3.84 0.09 4.82
C GLY A 24 -3.47 -0.68 3.55
N TYR A 25 -2.43 -1.52 3.62
CA TYR A 25 -2.01 -2.33 2.48
C TYR A 25 -2.96 -3.51 2.19
N THR A 26 -3.72 -4.00 3.19
CA THR A 26 -4.81 -4.97 2.97
C THR A 26 -5.91 -4.33 2.15
N LEU A 27 -6.34 -3.12 2.52
CA LEU A 27 -7.33 -2.38 1.74
C LEU A 27 -6.81 -2.05 0.33
N LEU A 28 -5.53 -1.68 0.20
CA LEU A 28 -4.91 -1.46 -1.11
C LEU A 28 -4.92 -2.73 -1.98
N GLY A 29 -4.56 -3.89 -1.42
CA GLY A 29 -4.58 -5.16 -2.14
C GLY A 29 -5.99 -5.56 -2.56
N TRP A 30 -6.97 -5.33 -1.68
CA TRP A 30 -8.38 -5.52 -2.00
C TRP A 30 -8.82 -4.59 -3.14
N LEU A 31 -8.46 -3.30 -3.10
CA LEU A 31 -8.79 -2.32 -4.15
C LEU A 31 -8.15 -2.68 -5.49
N LEU A 32 -6.87 -3.05 -5.51
CA LEU A 32 -6.21 -3.49 -6.74
C LEU A 32 -6.92 -4.69 -7.36
N THR A 33 -7.35 -5.64 -6.54
CA THR A 33 -8.11 -6.81 -7.00
C THR A 33 -9.49 -6.42 -7.51
N ALA A 34 -10.21 -5.57 -6.75
CA ALA A 34 -11.53 -5.06 -7.09
C ALA A 34 -11.57 -4.34 -8.44
N PHE A 35 -10.52 -3.57 -8.75
CA PHE A 35 -10.37 -2.86 -10.01
C PHE A 35 -9.79 -3.72 -11.15
N GLY A 36 -9.54 -5.01 -10.91
CA GLY A 36 -8.98 -5.91 -11.92
C GLY A 36 -7.57 -5.49 -12.36
N ALA A 37 -6.77 -4.95 -11.44
CA ALA A 37 -5.42 -4.48 -11.73
C ALA A 37 -4.58 -5.63 -12.33
N ASN A 38 -3.92 -5.36 -13.46
CA ASN A 38 -3.10 -6.35 -14.13
C ASN A 38 -1.82 -6.68 -13.33
N ARG A 39 -1.13 -7.76 -13.72
CA ARG A 39 0.10 -8.20 -13.05
C ARG A 39 1.21 -7.13 -13.02
N PHE A 40 1.27 -6.23 -14.01
CA PHE A 40 2.25 -5.15 -14.04
C PHE A 40 1.99 -4.10 -12.96
N VAL A 41 0.72 -3.76 -12.70
CA VAL A 41 0.35 -2.84 -11.61
C VAL A 41 0.71 -3.46 -10.25
N TRP A 42 0.47 -4.76 -10.07
CA TRP A 42 0.89 -5.48 -8.86
C TRP A 42 2.41 -5.45 -8.67
N LEU A 43 3.17 -5.85 -9.69
CA LEU A 43 4.63 -5.89 -9.63
C LEU A 43 5.24 -4.50 -9.42
N GLY A 44 4.74 -3.48 -10.11
CA GLY A 44 5.22 -2.12 -9.94
C GLY A 44 4.87 -1.56 -8.56
N THR A 45 3.69 -1.87 -8.02
CA THR A 45 3.34 -1.50 -6.64
C THR A 45 4.28 -2.16 -5.64
N LEU A 46 4.54 -3.46 -5.78
CA LEU A 46 5.51 -4.16 -4.92
C LEU A 46 6.92 -3.59 -5.04
N ALA A 47 7.38 -3.30 -6.27
CA ALA A 47 8.71 -2.74 -6.52
C ALA A 47 8.85 -1.34 -5.91
N VAL A 48 7.83 -0.49 -6.07
CA VAL A 48 7.82 0.86 -5.49
C VAL A 48 7.72 0.80 -3.97
N THR A 49 6.87 -0.06 -3.40
CA THR A 49 6.79 -0.27 -1.94
C THR A 49 8.11 -0.79 -1.38
N PHE A 50 8.76 -1.73 -2.07
CA PHE A 50 10.08 -2.23 -1.70
C PHE A 50 11.14 -1.12 -1.74
N HIS A 51 11.19 -0.35 -2.84
CA HIS A 51 12.12 0.77 -2.96
C HIS A 51 11.83 1.86 -1.92
N LEU A 52 10.57 2.12 -1.60
CA LEU A 52 10.18 3.06 -0.55
C LEU A 52 10.57 2.55 0.85
N ALA A 53 10.45 1.25 1.11
CA ALA A 53 10.95 0.61 2.33
C ALA A 53 12.49 0.62 2.39
N LEU A 54 13.19 0.66 1.24
CA LEU A 54 14.65 0.68 1.10
C LEU A 54 15.28 2.07 1.07
N SER A 55 14.60 3.11 0.58
CA SER A 55 15.11 4.49 0.50
C SER A 55 14.40 5.48 1.45
N GLY A 56 13.20 5.17 1.94
CA GLY A 56 12.49 6.01 2.89
C GLY A 56 11.92 7.27 2.25
N THR A 57 12.08 8.43 2.89
CA THR A 57 11.47 9.69 2.46
C THR A 57 11.93 10.16 1.07
N GLU A 58 13.14 9.79 0.64
CA GLU A 58 13.69 10.15 -0.66
C GLU A 58 12.92 9.53 -1.83
N ALA A 59 12.27 8.38 -1.61
CA ALA A 59 11.50 7.69 -2.63
C ALA A 59 10.03 8.12 -2.71
N ILE A 60 9.58 9.08 -1.89
CA ILE A 60 8.17 9.54 -1.88
C ILE A 60 7.77 10.10 -3.25
N LEU A 61 8.65 10.87 -3.89
CA LEU A 61 8.35 11.48 -5.20
C LEU A 61 8.19 10.43 -6.30
N LEU A 62 9.08 9.43 -6.32
CA LEU A 62 8.98 8.29 -7.23
C LEU A 62 7.70 7.48 -6.97
N ALA A 63 7.36 7.24 -5.70
CA ALA A 63 6.17 6.50 -5.33
C ALA A 63 4.89 7.25 -5.73
N ASN A 64 4.84 8.57 -5.53
CA ASN A 64 3.74 9.40 -6.00
C ASN A 64 3.63 9.38 -7.53
N ALA A 65 4.75 9.47 -8.25
CA ALA A 65 4.75 9.38 -9.72
C ALA A 65 4.18 8.04 -10.21
N TRP A 66 4.51 6.93 -9.56
CA TRP A 66 3.90 5.63 -9.83
C TRP A 66 2.39 5.62 -9.58
N VAL A 67 1.94 6.12 -8.42
CA VAL A 67 0.49 6.19 -8.12
C VAL A 67 -0.24 7.04 -9.15
N LEU A 68 0.30 8.19 -9.54
CA LEU A 68 -0.27 9.03 -10.59
C LEU A 68 -0.37 8.25 -11.91
N MET A 69 0.69 7.56 -12.32
CA MET A 69 0.65 6.72 -13.53
C MET A 69 -0.49 5.69 -13.47
N VAL A 70 -0.66 5.00 -12.33
CA VAL A 70 -1.74 4.01 -12.13
C VAL A 70 -3.11 4.68 -12.20
N VAL A 71 -3.31 5.80 -11.50
CA VAL A 71 -4.58 6.54 -11.47
C VAL A 71 -4.93 7.09 -12.86
N PHE A 72 -3.98 7.71 -13.57
CA PHE A 72 -4.21 8.19 -14.93
C PHE A 72 -4.53 7.04 -15.89
N THR A 73 -3.83 5.92 -15.78
CA THR A 73 -4.14 4.73 -16.58
C THR A 73 -5.56 4.22 -16.28
N ALA A 74 -5.96 4.20 -15.01
CA ALA A 74 -7.30 3.81 -14.59
C ALA A 74 -8.37 4.77 -15.14
N VAL A 75 -8.09 6.07 -15.14
CA VAL A 75 -8.96 7.12 -15.67
C VAL A 75 -9.12 7.00 -17.18
N LEU A 76 -8.02 6.86 -17.94
CA LEU A 76 -8.05 6.69 -19.39
C LEU A 76 -8.83 5.44 -19.81
N ARG A 77 -8.71 4.36 -19.04
CA ARG A 77 -9.45 3.10 -19.26
C ARG A 77 -10.87 3.11 -18.70
N LYS A 78 -11.30 4.20 -18.03
CA LYS A 78 -12.59 4.30 -17.33
C LYS A 78 -12.84 3.09 -16.43
N THR A 79 -11.81 2.70 -15.69
CA THR A 79 -11.81 1.47 -14.89
C THR A 79 -12.76 1.61 -13.71
N TRP A 80 -13.58 0.59 -13.48
CA TRP A 80 -14.50 0.51 -12.35
C TRP A 80 -14.72 -0.94 -11.93
N PRO A 81 -14.93 -1.24 -10.64
CA PRO A 81 -15.14 -2.60 -10.20
C PRO A 81 -16.44 -3.17 -10.79
N LEU A 82 -16.34 -4.35 -11.40
CA LEU A 82 -17.48 -4.98 -12.09
C LEU A 82 -18.61 -5.35 -11.14
N PHE A 83 -18.29 -5.78 -9.91
CA PHE A 83 -19.29 -6.08 -8.87
C PHE A 83 -20.07 -4.85 -8.38
N LEU A 84 -19.58 -3.63 -8.66
CA LEU A 84 -20.31 -2.36 -8.43
C LEU A 84 -21.04 -1.88 -9.69
N GLY A 85 -21.25 -2.78 -10.66
CA GLY A 85 -22.02 -2.54 -11.86
C GLY A 85 -21.27 -1.87 -13.01
N GLY A 86 -19.99 -1.52 -12.93
CA GLY A 86 -19.21 -1.04 -14.10
C GLY A 86 -19.65 0.28 -14.76
N TYR A 87 -20.78 0.88 -14.41
CA TYR A 87 -21.38 2.02 -15.14
C TYR A 87 -21.05 3.39 -14.56
N LEU A 88 -20.47 3.48 -13.35
CA LEU A 88 -20.25 4.76 -12.67
C LEU A 88 -19.49 5.82 -13.51
N PRO A 89 -18.38 5.51 -14.19
CA PRO A 89 -17.66 6.50 -15.00
C PRO A 89 -18.50 7.08 -16.16
N TYR A 90 -19.55 6.38 -16.60
CA TYR A 90 -20.44 6.82 -17.67
C TYR A 90 -21.70 7.52 -17.15
N LYS A 91 -22.22 7.09 -15.99
CA LYS A 91 -23.44 7.65 -15.39
C LYS A 91 -23.20 8.89 -14.55
N ASN A 92 -22.08 8.96 -13.83
CA ASN A 92 -21.77 10.06 -12.93
C ASN A 92 -20.25 10.30 -12.86
N ALA A 93 -19.72 10.90 -13.94
CA ALA A 93 -18.31 11.21 -14.08
C ALA A 93 -17.75 12.10 -12.93
N PRO A 94 -18.48 13.13 -12.43
CA PRO A 94 -18.00 13.92 -11.29
C PRO A 94 -17.78 13.09 -10.02
N LEU A 95 -18.75 12.23 -9.65
CA LEU A 95 -18.61 11.36 -8.48
C LEU A 95 -17.45 10.38 -8.65
N TRP A 96 -17.30 9.79 -9.85
CA TRP A 96 -16.20 8.90 -10.16
C TRP A 96 -14.83 9.60 -10.03
N ALA A 97 -14.72 10.85 -10.50
CA ALA A 97 -13.49 11.64 -10.35
C ALA A 97 -13.16 11.93 -8.87
N ILE A 98 -14.17 12.25 -8.05
CA ILE A 98 -13.98 12.43 -6.59
C ILE A 98 -13.46 11.14 -5.96
N ILE A 99 -14.02 9.98 -6.31
CA ILE A 99 -13.57 8.69 -5.77
C ILE A 99 -12.12 8.39 -6.21
N MET A 100 -11.75 8.68 -7.45
CA MET A 100 -10.37 8.55 -7.93
C MET A 100 -9.41 9.45 -7.16
N MET A 101 -9.81 10.69 -6.84
CA MET A 101 -9.02 11.58 -5.98
C MET A 101 -8.88 11.04 -4.55
N VAL A 102 -9.94 10.44 -3.99
CA VAL A 102 -9.87 9.80 -2.66
C VAL A 102 -8.89 8.63 -2.66
N PHE A 103 -8.87 7.79 -3.71
CA PHE A 103 -7.91 6.70 -3.82
C PHE A 103 -6.47 7.19 -4.00
N TRP A 104 -6.26 8.24 -4.78
CA TRP A 104 -4.95 8.88 -4.88
C TRP A 104 -4.49 9.39 -3.51
N PHE A 105 -5.33 10.15 -2.80
CA PHE A 105 -5.01 10.66 -1.47
C PHE A 105 -4.71 9.53 -0.47
N PHE A 106 -5.51 8.46 -0.47
CA PHE A 106 -5.26 7.26 0.32
C PHE A 106 -3.89 6.64 0.02
N ALA A 107 -3.53 6.51 -1.25
CA ALA A 107 -2.22 5.97 -1.63
C ALA A 107 -1.06 6.87 -1.17
N ILE A 108 -1.21 8.20 -1.22
CA ILE A 108 -0.22 9.13 -0.67
C ILE A 108 -0.09 8.97 0.84
N LEU A 109 -1.19 8.81 1.57
CA LEU A 109 -1.13 8.52 3.00
C LEU A 109 -0.34 7.25 3.29
N LEU A 110 -0.55 6.18 2.53
CA LEU A 110 0.24 4.94 2.69
C LEU A 110 1.72 5.13 2.38
N ILE A 111 2.05 5.90 1.35
CA ILE A 111 3.43 6.23 0.97
C ILE A 111 4.14 6.98 2.11
N VAL A 112 3.53 8.08 2.56
CA VAL A 112 4.08 8.92 3.63
C VAL A 112 4.19 8.11 4.92
N PHE A 113 3.16 7.33 5.25
CA PHE A 113 3.13 6.53 6.46
C PHE A 113 4.19 5.41 6.44
N LEU A 114 4.42 4.77 5.29
CA LEU A 114 5.49 3.78 5.14
C LEU A 114 6.88 4.41 5.30
N ALA A 115 7.14 5.52 4.61
CA ALA A 115 8.40 6.25 4.70
C ALA A 115 8.67 6.74 6.13
N TRP A 116 7.64 7.26 6.79
CA TRP A 116 7.75 7.73 8.18
C TRP A 116 7.96 6.58 9.16
N THR A 117 7.27 5.45 8.97
CA THR A 117 7.50 4.26 9.79
C THR A 117 8.95 3.80 9.68
N ARG A 118 9.51 3.79 8.46
CA ARG A 118 10.93 3.45 8.24
C ARG A 118 11.87 4.39 9.00
N GLN A 119 11.65 5.69 8.91
CA GLN A 119 12.43 6.69 9.65
C GLN A 119 12.31 6.48 11.16
N LYS A 120 11.10 6.20 11.67
CA LYS A 120 10.86 5.95 13.09
C LYS A 120 11.59 4.69 13.58
N LEU A 121 11.55 3.60 12.82
CA LEU A 121 12.29 2.38 13.15
C LEU A 121 13.80 2.65 13.26
N GLN A 122 14.37 3.42 12.32
CA GLN A 122 15.78 3.83 12.38
C GLN A 122 16.08 4.69 13.62
N THR A 123 15.21 5.65 13.98
CA THR A 123 15.40 6.45 15.22
C THR A 123 15.30 5.62 16.50
N MET A 124 14.66 4.45 16.45
CA MET A 124 14.58 3.50 17.56
C MET A 124 15.77 2.52 17.59
N GLY A 125 16.78 2.72 16.75
CA GLY A 125 18.00 1.91 16.71
C GLY A 125 17.90 0.63 15.87
N TRP A 126 16.87 0.48 15.03
CA TRP A 126 16.81 -0.65 14.10
C TRP A 126 17.83 -0.45 12.98
N ASN A 127 18.54 -1.53 12.63
CA ASN A 127 19.41 -1.52 11.47
C ASN A 127 18.57 -1.39 10.18
N GLU A 128 19.11 -0.74 9.15
CA GLU A 128 18.43 -0.48 7.88
C GLU A 128 17.84 -1.74 7.26
N ARG A 129 18.61 -2.83 7.26
CA ARG A 129 18.17 -4.12 6.73
C ARG A 129 17.00 -4.70 7.51
N GLN A 130 17.00 -4.56 8.83
CA GLN A 130 15.90 -5.05 9.68
C GLN A 130 14.62 -4.24 9.46
N ALA A 131 14.74 -2.91 9.44
CA ALA A 131 13.61 -2.02 9.15
C ALA A 131 13.01 -2.33 7.78
N CYS A 132 13.84 -2.39 6.73
CA CYS A 132 13.40 -2.69 5.38
C CYS A 132 12.70 -4.07 5.28
N LEU A 133 13.32 -5.13 5.78
CA LEU A 133 12.73 -6.48 5.74
C LEU A 133 11.40 -6.56 6.49
N SER A 134 11.29 -5.92 7.66
CA SER A 134 10.04 -5.91 8.44
C SER A 134 8.91 -5.20 7.69
N LEU A 135 9.19 -4.06 7.06
CA LEU A 135 8.21 -3.31 6.29
C LEU A 135 7.78 -4.02 5.02
N VAL A 136 8.72 -4.66 4.31
CA VAL A 136 8.42 -5.47 3.14
C VAL A 136 7.57 -6.68 3.52
N ALA A 137 7.88 -7.35 4.63
CA ALA A 137 7.08 -8.47 5.12
C ALA A 137 5.65 -8.03 5.48
N VAL A 138 5.49 -6.94 6.25
CA VAL A 138 4.17 -6.42 6.64
C VAL A 138 3.36 -5.98 5.42
N THR A 139 3.94 -5.19 4.53
CA THR A 139 3.21 -4.67 3.35
C THR A 139 2.91 -5.76 2.32
N GLY A 140 3.83 -6.70 2.09
CA GLY A 140 3.64 -7.82 1.18
C GLY A 140 2.59 -8.82 1.67
N THR A 141 2.62 -9.14 2.97
CA THR A 141 1.58 -9.99 3.59
C THR A 141 0.22 -9.31 3.55
N ALA A 142 0.13 -8.03 3.91
CA ALA A 142 -1.09 -7.23 3.83
C ALA A 142 -1.69 -7.21 2.42
N LEU A 143 -0.89 -6.93 1.39
CA LEU A 143 -1.35 -6.95 -0.01
C LEU A 143 -1.93 -8.30 -0.40
N SER A 144 -1.25 -9.38 -0.01
CA SER A 144 -1.69 -10.76 -0.28
C SER A 144 -3.01 -11.09 0.44
N LEU A 145 -3.15 -10.65 1.70
CA LEU A 145 -4.39 -10.78 2.46
C LEU A 145 -5.53 -10.02 1.78
N GLY A 146 -5.29 -8.80 1.30
CA GLY A 146 -6.28 -8.01 0.57
C GLY A 146 -6.81 -8.73 -0.67
N TRP A 147 -5.91 -9.33 -1.44
CA TRP A 147 -6.27 -10.17 -2.58
C TRP A 147 -7.12 -11.39 -2.16
N MET A 148 -6.68 -12.12 -1.13
CA MET A 148 -7.42 -13.30 -0.62
C MET A 148 -8.81 -12.92 -0.12
N VAL A 149 -8.93 -11.85 0.66
CA VAL A 149 -10.23 -11.36 1.19
C VAL A 149 -11.17 -11.03 0.04
N PHE A 150 -10.67 -10.42 -1.03
CA PHE A 150 -11.49 -10.13 -2.21
C PHE A 150 -12.01 -11.42 -2.87
N GLN A 151 -11.12 -12.37 -3.17
CA GLN A 151 -11.47 -13.65 -3.81
C GLN A 151 -12.48 -14.46 -2.99
N LEU A 152 -12.38 -14.41 -1.67
CA LEU A 152 -13.32 -15.10 -0.78
C LEU A 152 -14.68 -14.40 -0.69
N SER A 153 -14.73 -13.09 -0.90
CA SER A 153 -15.96 -12.29 -0.78
C SER A 153 -16.75 -12.22 -2.08
N PHE A 154 -16.07 -12.29 -3.24
CA PHE A 154 -16.66 -12.12 -4.57
C PHE A 154 -16.11 -13.20 -5.53
N PRO A 155 -16.59 -14.46 -5.42
CA PRO A 155 -16.20 -15.56 -6.30
C PRO A 155 -16.70 -15.41 -7.74
#